data_AF-A0A534KEK2-F1
#
_entry.id   AF-A0A534KEK2-F1
#
_cell.length_a   1.000
_cell.length_b   1.000
_cell.length_c   1.000
_cell.angle_alpha   90.00
_cell.angle_beta   90.00
_cell.angle_gamma   90.00
#
_symmetry.space_group_name_H-M   'P 1'
#
loop_
_entity.id
_entity.type
_entity.pdbx_description
1 polymer ?
#
loop_
_entity_poly.entity_id
_entity_poly.type
_entity_poly.pdbx_seq_one_letter_code
_entity_poly.pdbx_strand_id
1 'polypeptide(L)'
;MSGPTNFTKEEVLPIFTSTTPTDPAALEWAPIAGIFRGTVRLRMHITPGNLSEELLDAIRHTRYPDADVPEVLGLRRVLESACGRAGVALRLDPGPRDLQTGFVGFFQPFLVRWPFARAKLTMTIAPGEIQWNLSDGRKEKGPDAERLEIAKRELLEGTRAWIRNGNR
;
A
#
# COMPACT_ATOMS: atom_id res chain seq x y z
N MET A 1 -27.56 -19.26 8.05
CA MET A 1 -26.14 -19.05 7.71
C MET A 1 -26.10 -18.28 6.41
N SER A 2 -25.75 -17.00 6.45
CA SER A 2 -25.51 -16.22 5.23
C SER A 2 -24.19 -16.70 4.64
N GLY A 3 -24.20 -17.20 3.40
CA GLY A 3 -22.97 -17.56 2.68
C GLY A 3 -22.06 -16.33 2.53
N PRO A 4 -20.80 -16.52 2.07
CA PRO A 4 -19.94 -15.37 1.75
C PRO A 4 -20.67 -14.45 0.77
N THR A 5 -20.76 -13.16 1.11
CA THR A 5 -21.39 -12.15 0.25
C THR A 5 -20.49 -11.94 -0.96
N ASN A 6 -20.83 -12.59 -2.08
CA ASN A 6 -20.12 -12.41 -3.33
C ASN A 6 -20.70 -11.22 -4.08
N PHE A 7 -19.88 -10.21 -4.34
CA PHE A 7 -20.27 -9.08 -5.18
C PHE A 7 -19.98 -9.36 -6.66
N THR A 8 -20.81 -8.81 -7.53
CA THR A 8 -20.60 -8.82 -8.99
C THR A 8 -19.49 -7.83 -9.38
N LYS A 9 -18.94 -7.99 -10.58
CA LYS A 9 -17.91 -7.09 -11.12
C LYS A 9 -18.46 -5.67 -11.28
N GLU A 10 -19.70 -5.57 -11.71
CA GLU A 10 -20.44 -4.33 -11.95
C GLU A 10 -20.71 -3.55 -10.66
N GLU A 11 -20.90 -4.25 -9.54
CA GLU A 11 -21.08 -3.63 -8.22
C GLU A 11 -19.77 -3.07 -7.65
N VAL A 12 -18.65 -3.78 -7.81
CA VAL A 12 -17.38 -3.41 -7.14
C VAL A 12 -16.53 -2.43 -7.93
N LEU A 13 -16.54 -2.50 -9.27
CA LEU A 13 -15.66 -1.67 -10.10
C LEU A 13 -15.82 -0.18 -9.83
N PRO A 14 -17.03 0.41 -9.74
CA PRO A 14 -17.19 1.84 -9.47
C PRO A 14 -16.74 2.27 -8.06
N ILE A 15 -16.68 1.33 -7.11
CA ILE A 15 -16.28 1.58 -5.72
C ILE A 15 -14.76 1.50 -5.57
N PHE A 16 -14.14 0.49 -6.18
CA PHE A 16 -12.73 0.17 -5.98
C PHE A 16 -11.80 0.74 -7.04
N THR A 17 -12.33 1.44 -8.04
CA THR A 17 -11.52 2.13 -9.04
C THR A 17 -11.76 3.63 -9.02
N SER A 18 -10.71 4.37 -9.35
CA SER A 18 -10.72 5.79 -9.66
C SER A 18 -10.87 5.98 -11.16
N THR A 19 -11.55 7.05 -11.55
CA THR A 19 -11.62 7.52 -12.93
C THR A 19 -10.34 8.23 -13.39
N THR A 20 -9.45 8.59 -12.46
CA THR A 20 -8.23 9.35 -12.74
C THR A 20 -6.99 8.53 -12.38
N PRO A 21 -6.08 8.25 -13.33
CA PRO A 21 -4.82 7.61 -12.99
C PRO A 21 -3.97 8.50 -12.10
N THR A 22 -3.09 7.91 -11.28
CA THR A 22 -2.10 8.69 -10.53
C THR A 22 -1.08 9.28 -11.48
N ASP A 23 -0.90 10.60 -11.43
CA ASP A 23 0.25 11.25 -12.05
C ASP A 23 1.52 10.94 -11.24
N PRO A 24 2.51 10.23 -11.80
CA PRO A 24 3.76 9.94 -11.11
C PRO A 24 4.51 11.21 -10.68
N ALA A 25 4.39 12.31 -11.43
CA ALA A 25 5.09 13.56 -11.09
C ALA A 25 4.48 14.24 -9.85
N ALA A 26 3.16 14.13 -9.67
CA ALA A 26 2.45 14.66 -8.52
C ALA A 26 2.46 13.74 -7.29
N LEU A 27 2.95 12.50 -7.40
CA LEU A 27 3.02 11.58 -6.27
C LEU A 27 3.98 12.11 -5.19
N GLU A 28 3.50 12.23 -3.96
CA GLU A 28 4.30 12.71 -2.83
C GLU A 28 3.81 12.13 -1.49
N TRP A 29 4.66 12.20 -0.47
CA TRP A 29 4.30 11.86 0.90
C TRP A 29 3.46 12.97 1.52
N ALA A 30 2.17 12.71 1.74
CA ALA A 30 1.25 13.67 2.33
C ALA A 30 0.87 13.28 3.77
N PRO A 31 0.72 14.24 4.71
CA PRO A 31 0.20 13.93 6.04
C PRO A 31 -1.25 13.45 5.97
N ILE A 32 -1.59 12.45 6.80
CA ILE A 32 -2.99 12.06 6.99
C ILE A 32 -3.62 12.99 8.03
N ALA A 33 -4.57 13.82 7.62
CA ALA A 33 -5.33 14.66 8.54
C ALA A 33 -6.18 13.79 9.48
N GLY A 34 -6.13 14.03 10.80
CA GLY A 34 -6.98 13.34 11.79
C GLY A 34 -6.26 12.35 12.73
N ILE A 35 -6.87 11.16 12.90
CA ILE A 35 -6.67 10.20 14.01
C ILE A 35 -5.21 9.71 14.17
N PHE A 36 -4.45 9.64 13.09
CA PHE A 36 -3.08 9.11 13.09
C PHE A 36 -2.02 10.22 13.08
N ARG A 37 -2.01 11.07 14.12
CA ARG A 37 -1.02 12.16 14.27
C ARG A 37 0.40 11.64 14.01
N GLY A 38 1.11 12.28 13.08
CA GLY A 38 2.49 11.93 12.71
C GLY A 38 2.62 10.86 11.63
N THR A 39 1.53 10.44 11.00
CA THR A 39 1.54 9.51 9.86
C THR A 39 1.57 10.27 8.54
N VAL A 40 2.42 9.82 7.62
CA VAL A 40 2.45 10.27 6.22
C VAL A 40 2.05 9.12 5.30
N ARG A 41 1.50 9.46 4.14
CA ARG A 41 0.94 8.52 3.18
C ARG A 41 1.41 8.80 1.76
N LEU A 42 1.77 7.76 1.02
CA LEU A 42 1.75 7.76 -0.45
C LEU A 42 0.44 7.12 -0.91
N ARG A 43 -0.24 7.74 -1.86
CA ARG A 43 -1.53 7.26 -2.40
C ARG A 43 -1.41 7.06 -3.90
N MET A 44 -1.73 5.87 -4.37
CA MET A 44 -1.77 5.50 -5.77
C MET A 44 -3.18 5.03 -6.13
N HIS A 45 -3.75 5.48 -7.23
CA HIS A 45 -5.09 5.14 -7.66
C HIS A 45 -5.10 3.80 -8.40
N ILE A 46 -6.08 2.99 -8.03
CA ILE A 46 -6.49 1.83 -8.82
C ILE A 46 -7.44 2.35 -9.89
N THR A 47 -7.24 1.97 -11.14
CA THR A 47 -8.10 2.32 -12.27
C THR A 47 -8.53 1.03 -12.97
N PRO A 48 -9.62 1.03 -13.75
CA PRO A 48 -10.02 -0.18 -14.48
C PRO A 48 -8.93 -0.73 -15.40
N GLY A 49 -8.03 0.13 -15.90
CA GLY A 49 -6.94 -0.27 -16.78
C GLY A 49 -5.71 -0.85 -16.08
N ASN A 50 -5.60 -0.70 -14.76
CA ASN A 50 -4.45 -1.17 -13.98
C ASN A 50 -4.81 -2.15 -12.86
N LEU A 51 -6.10 -2.47 -12.69
CA LEU A 51 -6.61 -3.45 -11.76
C LEU A 51 -6.46 -4.86 -12.35
N SER A 52 -5.74 -5.72 -11.64
CA SER A 52 -5.62 -7.14 -11.96
C SER A 52 -6.94 -7.89 -11.71
N GLU A 53 -7.17 -8.97 -12.45
CA GLU A 53 -8.34 -9.83 -12.23
C GLU A 53 -8.24 -10.53 -10.85
N GLU A 54 -7.03 -10.81 -10.36
CA GLU A 54 -6.79 -11.39 -9.05
C GLU A 54 -7.19 -10.44 -7.91
N LEU A 55 -6.85 -9.15 -8.01
CA LEU A 55 -7.27 -8.17 -7.02
C LEU A 55 -8.77 -7.88 -7.13
N LEU A 56 -9.33 -7.84 -8.34
CA LEU A 56 -10.76 -7.73 -8.53
C LEU A 56 -11.51 -8.90 -7.87
N ASP A 57 -11.02 -10.13 -8.05
CA ASP A 57 -11.60 -11.32 -7.43
C ASP A 57 -11.53 -11.27 -5.91
N ALA A 58 -10.39 -10.83 -5.36
CA ALA A 58 -10.22 -10.62 -3.92
C ALA A 58 -11.27 -9.64 -3.34
N ILE A 59 -11.51 -8.52 -4.03
CA ILE A 59 -12.48 -7.50 -3.66
C ILE A 59 -13.91 -8.07 -3.70
N ARG A 60 -14.26 -8.78 -4.77
CA ARG A 60 -15.59 -9.40 -4.95
C ARG A 60 -15.94 -10.39 -3.86
N HIS A 61 -14.94 -11.09 -3.34
CA HIS A 61 -15.09 -12.07 -2.26
C HIS A 61 -14.79 -11.51 -0.88
N THR A 62 -14.43 -10.21 -0.78
CA THR A 62 -14.01 -9.54 0.47
C THR A 62 -12.88 -10.26 1.22
N ARG A 63 -12.07 -11.03 0.48
CA ARG A 63 -11.02 -11.89 1.02
C ARG A 63 -9.76 -11.76 0.19
N TYR A 64 -8.66 -11.41 0.85
CA TYR A 64 -7.37 -11.35 0.19
C TYR A 64 -6.86 -12.77 -0.12
N PRO A 65 -6.34 -13.04 -1.33
CA PRO A 65 -5.85 -14.36 -1.74
C PRO A 65 -4.66 -14.83 -0.89
N ASP A 66 -4.36 -16.13 -0.92
CA ASP A 66 -3.22 -16.69 -0.20
C ASP A 66 -1.89 -16.22 -0.79
N ALA A 67 -1.84 -16.07 -2.12
CA ALA A 67 -0.72 -15.49 -2.87
C ALA A 67 -0.91 -13.98 -3.09
N ASP A 68 0.19 -13.23 -3.14
CA ASP A 68 0.15 -11.80 -3.42
C ASP A 68 -0.30 -11.52 -4.87
N VAL A 69 -1.20 -10.55 -5.03
CA VAL A 69 -1.67 -10.08 -6.34
C VAL A 69 -0.57 -9.28 -7.07
N PRO A 70 -0.65 -9.12 -8.40
CA PRO A 70 0.37 -8.44 -9.20
C PRO A 70 0.79 -7.06 -8.67
N GLU A 71 -0.17 -6.24 -8.22
CA GLU A 71 0.09 -4.90 -7.69
C GLU A 71 0.91 -4.94 -6.40
N VAL A 72 0.61 -5.91 -5.54
CA VAL A 72 1.30 -6.10 -4.27
C VAL A 72 2.70 -6.64 -4.50
N LEU A 73 2.88 -7.56 -5.46
CA LEU A 73 4.20 -8.04 -5.88
C LEU A 73 5.07 -6.92 -6.46
N GLY A 74 4.51 -6.06 -7.31
CA GLY A 74 5.21 -4.91 -7.88
C GLY A 74 5.70 -3.94 -6.81
N LEU A 75 4.80 -3.55 -5.91
CA LEU A 75 5.13 -2.64 -4.82
C LEU A 75 6.06 -3.27 -3.76
N ARG A 76 6.00 -4.60 -3.56
CA ARG A 76 6.97 -5.32 -2.73
C ARG A 76 8.37 -5.23 -3.31
N ARG A 77 8.55 -5.38 -4.63
CA ARG A 77 9.86 -5.20 -5.29
C ARG A 77 10.40 -3.77 -5.11
N VAL A 78 9.51 -2.78 -5.21
CA VAL A 78 9.86 -1.38 -4.93
C VAL A 78 10.37 -1.22 -3.50
N LEU A 79 9.66 -1.78 -2.52
CA LEU A 79 10.05 -1.74 -1.10
C LEU A 79 11.39 -2.45 -0.85
N GLU A 80 11.58 -3.65 -1.40
CA GLU A 80 12.82 -4.43 -1.28
C GLU A 80 14.02 -3.64 -1.82
N SER A 81 13.88 -3.03 -3.00
CA SER A 81 14.90 -2.16 -3.60
C SER A 81 15.20 -0.93 -2.74
N ALA A 82 14.16 -0.25 -2.23
CA ALA A 82 14.31 0.93 -1.38
C ALA A 82 15.04 0.59 -0.06
N CYS A 83 14.68 -0.52 0.58
CA CYS A 83 15.35 -1.01 1.78
C CYS A 83 16.82 -1.39 1.52
N GLY A 84 17.10 -2.07 0.41
CA GLY A 84 18.46 -2.41 0.01
C GLY A 84 19.36 -1.17 -0.16
N ARG A 85 18.85 -0.13 -0.84
CA ARG A 85 19.57 1.14 -1.02
C ARG A 85 19.78 1.91 0.28
N ALA A 86 18.85 1.81 1.23
CA ALA A 86 18.94 2.46 2.52
C ALA A 86 19.77 1.67 3.56
N GLY A 87 20.26 0.47 3.24
CA GLY A 87 20.93 -0.40 4.20
C GLY A 87 20.01 -0.89 5.33
N VAL A 88 18.73 -1.03 5.02
CA VAL A 88 17.62 -1.32 5.94
C VAL A 88 17.25 -2.79 5.84
N ALA A 89 17.29 -3.51 6.97
CA ALA A 89 16.82 -4.88 7.02
C ALA A 89 15.29 -4.92 6.86
N LEU A 90 14.81 -5.66 5.87
CA LEU A 90 13.39 -5.82 5.58
C LEU A 90 12.84 -7.07 6.28
N ARG A 91 11.79 -6.88 7.09
CA ARG A 91 10.94 -7.97 7.59
C ARG A 91 9.49 -7.64 7.28
N LEU A 92 8.85 -8.53 6.53
CA LEU A 92 7.44 -8.47 6.19
C LEU A 92 6.66 -9.41 7.12
N ASP A 93 5.71 -8.86 7.85
CA ASP A 93 4.72 -9.67 8.57
C ASP A 93 3.41 -9.66 7.75
N PRO A 94 2.70 -10.81 7.65
CA PRO A 94 1.41 -10.84 6.96
C PRO A 94 0.41 -9.95 7.71
N GLY A 95 -0.40 -9.20 6.97
CA GLY A 95 -1.52 -8.48 7.56
C GLY A 95 -2.82 -9.29 7.54
N PRO A 96 -3.93 -8.68 8.01
CA PRO A 96 -5.26 -9.27 7.97
C PRO A 96 -5.66 -9.74 6.56
N ARG A 97 -6.16 -10.98 6.47
CA ARG A 97 -6.61 -11.58 5.20
C ARG A 97 -8.06 -11.25 4.85
N ASP A 98 -8.88 -10.92 5.85
CA ASP A 98 -10.26 -10.53 5.66
C ASP A 98 -10.38 -9.01 5.54
N LEU A 99 -11.31 -8.54 4.70
CA LEU A 99 -11.64 -7.12 4.60
C LEU A 99 -12.09 -6.61 5.98
N GLN A 100 -11.49 -5.53 6.48
CA GLN A 100 -11.86 -4.99 7.78
C GLN A 100 -13.18 -4.19 7.70
N THR A 101 -14.31 -4.89 7.75
CA THR A 101 -15.65 -4.30 7.74
C THR A 101 -15.97 -3.70 9.11
N GLY A 102 -15.53 -2.47 9.35
CA GLY A 102 -15.87 -1.72 10.56
C GLY A 102 -16.09 -0.23 10.30
N PHE A 103 -15.19 0.40 9.53
CA PHE A 103 -15.31 1.80 9.14
C PHE A 103 -14.65 2.14 7.79
N VAL A 104 -13.73 1.30 7.28
CA VAL A 104 -13.06 1.48 5.99
C VAL A 104 -12.81 0.08 5.40
N GLY A 105 -13.43 -0.27 4.27
CA GLY A 105 -13.27 -1.57 3.64
C GLY A 105 -11.94 -1.70 2.90
N PHE A 106 -10.87 -2.06 3.61
CA PHE A 106 -9.53 -2.21 3.03
C PHE A 106 -8.91 -3.59 3.31
N PHE A 107 -7.98 -3.99 2.44
CA PHE A 107 -7.01 -5.05 2.72
C PHE A 107 -5.70 -4.45 3.23
N GLN A 108 -4.99 -5.19 4.06
CA GLN A 108 -3.63 -4.84 4.48
C GLN A 108 -2.73 -6.04 4.22
N PRO A 109 -2.17 -6.18 3.00
CA PRO A 109 -1.45 -7.39 2.60
C PRO A 109 -0.25 -7.71 3.50
N PHE A 110 0.51 -6.68 3.87
CA PHE A 110 1.62 -6.84 4.79
C PHE A 110 1.92 -5.59 5.60
N LEU A 111 2.59 -5.85 6.73
CA LEU A 111 3.19 -4.88 7.61
C LEU A 111 4.71 -4.96 7.48
N VAL A 112 5.37 -3.81 7.43
CA VAL A 112 6.83 -3.73 7.46
C VAL A 112 7.27 -3.31 8.85
N ARG A 113 8.06 -4.18 9.51
CA ARG A 113 8.75 -3.83 10.75
C ARG A 113 10.20 -3.52 10.44
N TRP A 114 10.59 -2.28 10.70
CA TRP A 114 11.99 -1.89 10.61
C TRP A 114 12.66 -2.11 11.98
N PRO A 115 13.64 -3.01 12.10
CA PRO A 115 14.19 -3.38 13.41
C PRO A 115 14.97 -2.26 14.09
N PHE A 116 15.36 -1.23 13.34
CA PHE A 116 16.11 -0.06 13.82
C PHE A 116 15.22 1.16 14.05
N ALA A 117 13.94 1.12 13.68
CA ALA A 117 13.03 2.25 13.79
C ALA A 117 11.79 1.87 14.61
N ARG A 118 11.30 2.79 15.43
CA ARG A 118 9.94 2.74 15.99
C ARG A 118 8.87 3.09 14.95
N ALA A 119 9.30 3.56 13.78
CA ALA A 119 8.45 3.81 12.63
C ALA A 119 7.83 2.53 12.08
N LYS A 120 6.57 2.63 11.64
CA LYS A 120 5.78 1.52 11.13
C LYS A 120 5.29 1.84 9.72
N LEU A 121 5.68 1.02 8.75
CA LEU A 121 5.22 1.14 7.36
C LEU A 121 4.22 0.03 7.04
N THR A 122 3.07 0.40 6.47
CA THR A 122 1.97 -0.51 6.16
C THR A 122 1.53 -0.31 4.71
N MET A 123 1.27 -1.41 3.98
CA MET A 123 0.57 -1.34 2.70
C MET A 123 -0.92 -1.54 2.92
N THR A 124 -1.75 -0.68 2.33
CA THR A 124 -3.20 -0.75 2.43
C THR A 124 -3.83 -0.67 1.03
N ILE A 125 -4.75 -1.57 0.72
CA ILE A 125 -5.59 -1.51 -0.47
C ILE A 125 -6.98 -1.06 -0.03
N ALA A 126 -7.34 0.18 -0.34
CA ALA A 126 -8.62 0.80 0.00
C ALA A 126 -9.44 1.03 -1.29
N PRO A 127 -10.74 1.41 -1.17
CA PRO A 127 -11.56 1.72 -2.34
C PRO A 127 -10.91 2.83 -3.19
N GLY A 128 -10.61 2.50 -4.44
CA GLY A 128 -10.02 3.42 -5.42
C GLY A 128 -8.51 3.60 -5.30
N GLU A 129 -7.83 3.02 -4.30
CA GLU A 129 -6.42 3.33 -4.04
C GLU A 129 -5.62 2.25 -3.32
N ILE A 130 -4.34 2.13 -3.68
CA ILE A 130 -3.30 1.46 -2.90
C ILE A 130 -2.48 2.54 -2.19
N GLN A 131 -2.15 2.31 -0.93
CA GLN A 131 -1.48 3.28 -0.07
C GLN A 131 -0.27 2.67 0.62
N TRP A 132 0.78 3.47 0.77
CA TRP A 132 1.80 3.28 1.79
C TRP A 132 1.52 4.21 2.95
N ASN A 133 1.37 3.67 4.15
CA ASN A 133 1.14 4.42 5.39
C ASN A 133 2.33 4.28 6.32
N LEU A 134 3.05 5.38 6.56
CA LEU A 134 4.21 5.44 7.44
C LEU A 134 3.87 6.23 8.71
N SER A 135 3.76 5.54 9.85
CA SER A 135 3.55 6.15 11.17
C SER A 135 4.86 6.26 11.95
N ASP A 136 4.88 7.17 12.93
CA ASP A 136 5.94 7.32 13.93
C ASP A 136 7.34 7.68 13.42
N GLY A 137 7.52 7.92 12.12
CA GLY A 137 8.82 8.25 11.52
C GLY A 137 9.53 9.47 12.13
N ARG A 138 8.79 10.43 12.69
CA ARG A 138 9.35 11.64 13.33
C ARG A 138 10.04 11.38 14.67
N LYS A 139 9.89 10.17 15.24
CA LYS A 139 10.46 9.82 16.54
C LYS A 139 11.91 9.30 16.44
N GLU A 140 12.38 8.98 15.24
CA GLU A 140 13.73 8.48 15.01
C GLU A 140 14.79 9.58 15.14
N LYS A 141 16.00 9.20 15.56
CA LYS A 141 17.13 10.12 15.75
C LYS A 141 18.43 9.51 15.22
N GLY A 142 19.38 10.38 14.89
CA GLY A 142 20.72 9.95 14.49
C GLY A 142 20.72 9.16 13.17
N PRO A 143 21.60 8.14 13.02
CA PRO A 143 21.77 7.39 11.77
C PRO A 143 20.49 6.70 11.27
N ASP A 144 19.59 6.31 12.17
CA ASP A 144 18.35 5.62 11.81
C ASP A 144 17.31 6.56 11.20
N ALA A 145 17.31 7.85 11.60
CA ALA A 145 16.48 8.88 10.96
C ALA A 145 16.95 9.17 9.51
N GLU A 146 18.26 9.17 9.28
CA GLU A 146 18.83 9.35 7.94
C GLU A 146 18.47 8.18 7.03
N ARG A 147 18.67 6.93 7.51
CA ARG A 147 18.26 5.72 6.78
C ARG A 147 16.77 5.72 6.45
N LEU A 148 15.94 6.18 7.38
CA LEU A 148 14.50 6.31 7.16
C LEU A 148 14.17 7.29 6.03
N GLU A 149 14.77 8.48 6.02
CA GLU A 149 14.52 9.46 4.95
C GLU A 149 15.06 8.97 3.59
N ILE A 150 16.18 8.23 3.56
CA ILE A 150 16.65 7.55 2.34
C ILE A 150 15.60 6.53 1.88
N ALA A 151 15.19 5.60 2.75
CA ALA A 151 14.19 4.57 2.41
C ALA A 151 12.89 5.20 1.90
N LYS A 152 12.43 6.29 2.51
CA LYS A 152 11.23 7.05 2.12
C LYS A 152 11.36 7.69 0.74
N ARG A 153 12.53 8.26 0.42
CA ARG A 153 12.82 8.82 -0.91
C ARG A 153 12.88 7.72 -1.97
N GLU A 154 13.61 6.64 -1.70
CA GLU A 154 13.74 5.52 -2.66
C GLU A 154 12.40 4.82 -2.89
N LEU A 155 11.57 4.68 -1.85
CA LEU A 155 10.21 4.14 -1.96
C LEU A 155 9.32 5.04 -2.82
N LEU A 156 9.41 6.37 -2.65
CA LEU A 156 8.69 7.32 -3.50
C LEU A 156 9.13 7.19 -4.97
N GLU A 157 10.43 7.29 -5.25
CA GLU A 157 10.94 7.25 -6.63
C GLU A 157 10.69 5.90 -7.30
N GLY A 158 10.87 4.80 -6.57
CA GLY A 158 10.54 3.47 -7.08
C GLY A 158 9.04 3.29 -7.34
N THR A 159 8.17 3.89 -6.52
CA THR A 159 6.72 3.88 -6.76
C THR A 159 6.38 4.71 -8.00
N ARG A 160 7.01 5.89 -8.19
CA ARG A 160 6.84 6.69 -9.42
C ARG A 160 7.23 5.89 -10.66
N ALA A 161 8.35 5.19 -10.61
CA ALA A 161 8.81 4.34 -11.72
C ALA A 161 7.84 3.18 -11.98
N TRP A 162 7.36 2.52 -10.93
CA TRP A 162 6.36 1.45 -11.03
C TRP A 162 5.06 1.93 -11.70
N ILE A 163 4.57 3.12 -11.36
CA ILE A 163 3.38 3.71 -12.01
C ILE A 163 3.66 4.02 -13.49
N ARG A 164 4.82 4.60 -13.81
CA ARG A 164 5.22 4.89 -15.20
C ARG A 164 5.29 3.61 -16.06
N ASN A 165 5.61 2.49 -15.44
CA ASN A 165 5.69 1.18 -16.09
C ASN A 165 4.34 0.44 -16.13
N GLY A 166 3.23 1.12 -15.83
CA GLY A 166 1.88 0.55 -15.93
C GLY A 166 1.51 -0.35 -14.76
N ASN A 167 2.04 -0.06 -13.56
CA ASN A 167 1.76 -0.77 -12.32
C ASN A 167 2.23 -2.25 -12.33
N ARG A 168 3.35 -2.54 -13.01
CA ARG A 168 3.94 -3.88 -13.13
C ARG A 168 5.38 -3.91 -12.60
#